data_AF-A0A9P7Q9Q4-F1
#
_entry.id   AF-A0A9P7Q9Q4-F1
#
_cell.length_a   1.000
_cell.length_b   1.000
_cell.length_c   1.000
_cell.angle_alpha   90.00
_cell.angle_beta   90.00
_cell.angle_gamma   90.00
#
_symmetry.space_group_name_H-M   'P 1'
#
loop_
_entity.id
_entity.type
_entity.pdbx_description
1 polymer ?
#
loop_
_entity_poly.entity_id
_entity_poly.type
_entity_poly.pdbx_seq_one_letter_code
_entity_poly.pdbx_strand_id
1 'polypeptide(L)'
;MESQESSVSRQVEPQKHWTANEDALLMRLKFSSASWEEITDRIGRTERSCKARYYRIMAQARQRVDKNELARLYDSHKEKMWTKVANKMSPDTSWIVAELNHWRIGQAEMASRSGKEFLSEDPVNLPQLEARLAENYEAQVQSQQQNTHDSIWSGDEEAILLAKYRANLKWSDISACFPGQTRSQEACRGHYRRLLKRCGGWSPELQNKLCKVYDR
;
A
#
# COMPACT_ATOMS: atom_id res chain seq x y z
N MET A 1 61.11 49.60 -17.18
CA MET A 1 59.89 49.36 -17.97
C MET A 1 59.34 48.02 -17.54
N GLU A 2 58.36 48.06 -16.64
CA GLU A 2 57.58 46.92 -16.18
C GLU A 2 56.91 46.21 -17.35
N SER A 3 56.86 44.88 -17.31
CA SER A 3 55.97 44.10 -18.16
C SER A 3 55.15 43.19 -17.24
N GLN A 4 53.86 43.44 -17.30
CA GLN A 4 52.83 43.03 -16.35
C GLN A 4 52.67 41.51 -16.28
N GLU A 5 52.58 41.00 -15.06
CA GLU A 5 52.07 39.67 -14.77
C GLU A 5 50.59 39.59 -15.21
N SER A 6 50.37 38.80 -16.26
CA SER A 6 49.04 38.39 -16.72
C SER A 6 48.42 37.44 -15.69
N SER A 7 47.72 38.01 -14.70
CA SER A 7 46.84 37.29 -13.79
C SER A 7 45.63 36.75 -14.57
N VAL A 8 45.76 35.51 -15.06
CA VAL A 8 44.65 34.77 -15.66
C VAL A 8 43.70 34.36 -14.54
N SER A 9 42.71 35.23 -14.30
CA SER A 9 41.54 34.91 -13.47
C SER A 9 40.78 33.77 -14.12
N ARG A 10 41.01 32.55 -13.63
CA ARG A 10 40.33 31.32 -14.08
C ARG A 10 38.88 31.37 -13.59
N GLN A 11 37.99 31.97 -14.38
CA GLN A 11 36.55 31.93 -14.10
C GLN A 11 36.06 30.48 -14.25
N VAL A 12 35.85 29.82 -13.12
CA VAL A 12 35.21 28.49 -13.06
C VAL A 12 33.70 28.72 -13.16
N GLU A 13 33.12 28.40 -14.31
CA GLU A 13 31.67 28.40 -14.52
C GLU A 13 30.98 27.56 -13.44
N PRO A 14 30.00 28.11 -12.70
CA PRO A 14 29.34 27.38 -11.63
C PRO A 14 28.56 26.19 -12.21
N GLN A 15 29.08 24.97 -12.01
CA GLN A 15 28.39 23.74 -12.41
C GLN A 15 26.98 23.70 -11.80
N LYS A 16 25.95 23.54 -12.64
CA LYS A 16 24.55 23.61 -12.22
C LYS A 16 24.09 22.46 -11.29
N HIS A 17 24.80 21.33 -11.29
CA HIS A 17 24.44 20.13 -10.52
C HIS A 17 25.64 19.61 -9.72
N TRP A 18 25.39 19.07 -8.52
CA TRP A 18 26.40 18.40 -7.69
C TRP A 18 26.65 16.99 -8.19
N THR A 19 27.91 16.62 -8.30
CA THR A 19 28.36 15.27 -8.69
C THR A 19 28.70 14.41 -7.47
N ALA A 20 28.70 13.10 -7.64
CA ALA A 20 29.06 12.16 -6.56
C ALA A 20 30.50 12.36 -6.07
N ASN A 21 31.43 12.77 -6.96
CA ASN A 21 32.82 13.06 -6.61
C ASN A 21 32.93 14.32 -5.74
N GLU A 22 32.16 15.37 -6.07
CA GLU A 22 32.10 16.58 -5.25
C GLU A 22 31.49 16.30 -3.87
N ASP A 23 30.43 15.47 -3.81
CA ASP A 23 29.85 15.04 -2.53
C ASP A 23 30.86 14.27 -1.67
N ALA A 24 31.59 13.33 -2.28
CA ALA A 24 32.62 12.56 -1.58
C ALA A 24 33.74 13.47 -1.05
N LEU A 25 34.18 14.46 -1.86
CA LEU A 25 35.18 15.43 -1.45
C LEU A 25 34.68 16.33 -0.32
N LEU A 26 33.45 16.83 -0.43
CA LEU A 26 32.79 17.64 0.61
C LEU A 26 32.70 16.89 1.94
N MET A 27 32.27 15.63 1.89
CA MET A 27 32.18 14.76 3.05
C MET A 27 33.55 14.51 3.68
N ARG A 28 34.55 14.15 2.87
CA ARG A 28 35.91 13.87 3.36
C ARG A 28 36.52 15.08 4.04
N LEU A 29 36.45 16.26 3.41
CA LEU A 29 36.98 17.50 3.96
C LEU A 29 36.27 17.88 5.26
N LYS A 30 34.95 17.61 5.36
CA LYS A 30 34.23 17.94 6.58
C LYS A 30 34.50 16.97 7.73
N PHE A 31 34.74 15.70 7.44
CA PHE A 31 35.24 14.73 8.43
C PHE A 31 36.68 15.00 8.87
N SER A 32 37.53 15.58 8.01
CA SER A 32 38.86 16.04 8.39
C SER A 32 38.86 17.42 9.06
N SER A 33 37.70 17.90 9.53
CA SER A 33 37.52 19.18 10.21
C SER A 33 37.99 20.43 9.44
N ALA A 34 38.03 20.37 8.10
CA ALA A 34 38.40 21.53 7.27
C ALA A 34 37.43 22.71 7.48
N SER A 35 37.97 23.93 7.38
CA SER A 35 37.17 25.15 7.40
C SER A 35 36.26 25.21 6.17
N TRP A 36 35.17 25.97 6.25
CA TRP A 36 34.30 26.13 5.09
C TRP A 36 35.00 26.84 3.93
N GLU A 37 35.93 27.75 4.22
CA GLU A 37 36.76 28.45 3.22
C GLU A 37 37.66 27.47 2.45
N GLU A 38 38.35 26.56 3.15
CA GLU A 38 39.16 25.53 2.50
C GLU A 38 38.32 24.58 1.64
N ILE A 39 37.09 24.31 2.08
CA ILE A 39 36.12 23.49 1.33
C ILE A 39 35.68 24.20 0.06
N THR A 40 35.39 25.51 0.12
CA THR A 40 34.97 26.28 -1.05
C THR A 40 36.07 26.40 -2.08
N ASP A 41 37.31 26.60 -1.64
CA ASP A 41 38.47 26.73 -2.52
C ASP A 41 38.76 25.42 -3.26
N ARG A 42 38.67 24.28 -2.55
CA ARG A 42 38.92 22.95 -3.15
C ARG A 42 37.80 22.48 -4.08
N ILE A 43 36.54 22.83 -3.79
CA ILE A 43 35.37 22.41 -4.58
C ILE A 43 35.03 23.41 -5.69
N GLY A 44 35.47 24.66 -5.58
CA GLY A 44 35.16 25.72 -6.54
C GLY A 44 33.69 26.17 -6.50
N ARG A 45 33.04 26.07 -5.32
CA ARG A 45 31.63 26.47 -5.11
C ARG A 45 31.51 27.40 -3.92
N THR A 46 30.42 28.16 -3.86
CA THR A 46 30.16 29.10 -2.76
C THR A 46 29.91 28.38 -1.44
N GLU A 47 30.29 29.02 -0.32
CA GLU A 47 30.12 28.46 1.03
C GLU A 47 28.67 28.09 1.32
N ARG A 48 27.75 28.97 0.92
CA ARG A 48 26.30 28.73 1.05
C ARG A 48 25.86 27.47 0.32
N SER A 49 26.37 27.23 -0.89
CA SER A 49 26.07 26.03 -1.68
C SER A 49 26.63 24.77 -1.00
N CYS A 50 27.90 24.82 -0.55
CA CYS A 50 28.55 23.71 0.14
C CYS A 50 27.83 23.33 1.45
N LYS A 51 27.46 24.32 2.28
CA LYS A 51 26.67 24.10 3.51
C LYS A 51 25.32 23.46 3.21
N ALA A 52 24.57 24.03 2.26
CA ALA A 52 23.26 23.50 1.88
C ALA A 52 23.34 22.06 1.37
N ARG A 53 24.37 21.74 0.56
CA ARG A 53 24.60 20.38 0.08
C ARG A 53 24.96 19.43 1.21
N TYR A 54 25.89 19.83 2.08
CA TYR A 54 26.32 19.02 3.22
C TYR A 54 25.15 18.65 4.13
N TYR A 55 24.32 19.61 4.52
CA TYR A 55 23.14 19.34 5.34
C TYR A 55 22.13 18.42 4.64
N ARG A 56 21.95 18.55 3.32
CA ARG A 56 21.10 17.64 2.55
C ARG A 56 21.63 16.21 2.54
N ILE A 57 22.94 16.02 2.34
CA ILE A 57 23.58 14.70 2.38
C ILE A 57 23.44 14.09 3.78
N MET A 58 23.68 14.87 4.83
CA MET A 58 23.52 14.44 6.22
C MET A 58 22.08 14.04 6.55
N ALA A 59 21.11 14.84 6.12
CA ALA A 59 19.69 14.54 6.32
C ALA A 59 19.28 13.25 5.61
N GLN A 60 19.76 13.03 4.38
CA GLN A 60 19.53 11.79 3.64
C GLN A 60 20.20 10.58 4.31
N ALA A 61 21.44 10.74 4.78
CA ALA A 61 22.15 9.68 5.49
C ALA A 61 21.41 9.29 6.78
N ARG A 62 20.96 10.27 7.57
CA ARG A 62 20.14 10.05 8.76
C ARG A 62 18.84 9.33 8.40
N GLN A 63 18.11 9.81 7.40
CA GLN A 63 16.87 9.17 6.96
C GLN A 63 17.09 7.70 6.53
N ARG A 64 18.23 7.37 5.92
CA ARG A 64 18.57 5.97 5.58
C ARG A 64 18.83 5.13 6.83
N VAL A 65 19.55 5.68 7.82
CA VAL A 65 19.78 5.02 9.12
C VAL A 65 18.44 4.77 9.83
N ASP A 66 17.58 5.79 9.92
CA ASP A 66 16.26 5.68 10.57
C ASP A 66 15.37 4.63 9.88
N LYS A 67 15.34 4.61 8.54
CA LYS A 67 14.60 3.60 7.76
C LYS A 67 15.15 2.19 7.97
N ASN A 68 16.47 2.03 8.02
CA ASN A 68 17.10 0.74 8.26
C ASN A 68 16.81 0.23 9.68
N GLU A 69 16.85 1.12 10.66
CA GLU A 69 16.54 0.77 12.05
C GLU A 69 15.07 0.38 12.22
N LEU A 70 14.15 1.13 11.59
CA LEU A 70 12.74 0.75 11.52
C LEU A 70 12.56 -0.65 10.91
N ALA A 71 13.28 -0.98 9.83
CA ALA A 71 13.19 -2.30 9.21
C ALA A 71 13.68 -3.42 10.15
N ARG A 72 14.76 -3.21 10.91
CA ARG A 72 15.26 -4.18 11.90
C ARG A 72 14.31 -4.35 13.08
N LEU A 73 13.77 -3.24 13.58
CA LEU A 73 12.78 -3.26 14.66
C LEU A 73 11.52 -3.98 14.22
N TYR A 74 11.05 -3.71 12.99
CA TYR A 74 9.94 -4.43 12.40
C TYR A 74 10.23 -5.92 12.32
N ASP A 75 11.35 -6.33 11.70
CA ASP A 75 11.70 -7.74 11.51
C ASP A 75 11.79 -8.52 12.82
N SER A 76 12.37 -7.91 13.87
CA SER A 76 12.48 -8.51 15.21
C SER A 76 11.17 -8.58 15.98
N HIS A 77 10.18 -7.74 15.68
CA HIS A 77 8.92 -7.66 16.45
C HIS A 77 7.67 -8.11 15.69
N LYS A 78 7.75 -8.26 14.36
CA LYS A 78 6.60 -8.53 13.49
C LYS A 78 5.89 -9.81 13.87
N GLU A 79 6.60 -10.89 14.19
CA GLU A 79 5.97 -12.16 14.59
C GLU A 79 5.07 -11.99 15.82
N LYS A 80 5.60 -11.39 16.88
CA LYS A 80 4.84 -11.15 18.12
C LYS A 80 3.65 -10.20 17.91
N MET A 81 3.84 -9.17 17.09
CA MET A 81 2.79 -8.19 16.76
C MET A 81 1.66 -8.85 15.95
N TRP A 82 2.03 -9.54 14.87
CA TRP A 82 1.09 -10.16 13.94
C TRP A 82 0.42 -11.40 14.52
N THR A 83 1.06 -12.14 15.42
CA THR A 83 0.43 -13.28 16.11
C THR A 83 -0.78 -12.82 16.92
N LYS A 84 -0.70 -11.67 17.60
CA LYS A 84 -1.84 -11.12 18.35
C LYS A 84 -3.00 -10.77 17.43
N VAL A 85 -2.69 -10.17 16.27
CA VAL A 85 -3.70 -9.79 15.26
C VAL A 85 -4.33 -11.05 14.66
N ALA A 86 -3.50 -12.01 14.24
CA ALA A 86 -3.94 -13.28 13.67
C ALA A 86 -4.87 -14.05 14.62
N ASN A 87 -4.49 -14.19 15.89
CA ASN A 87 -5.30 -14.87 16.91
C ASN A 87 -6.66 -14.18 17.13
N LYS A 88 -6.71 -12.84 17.09
CA LYS A 88 -7.99 -12.09 17.19
C LYS A 88 -8.88 -12.33 15.97
N MET A 89 -8.29 -12.58 14.81
CA MET A 89 -9.04 -12.80 13.57
C MET A 89 -9.62 -14.21 13.49
N SER A 90 -8.80 -15.23 13.65
CA SER A 90 -9.24 -16.63 13.71
C SER A 90 -8.14 -17.47 14.37
N PRO A 91 -8.49 -18.46 15.22
CA PRO A 91 -7.52 -19.30 15.92
C PRO A 91 -6.52 -20.02 15.01
N ASP A 92 -6.90 -20.32 13.77
CA ASP A 92 -6.09 -21.09 12.82
C ASP A 92 -5.23 -20.20 11.90
N THR A 93 -5.26 -18.89 12.10
CA THR A 93 -4.57 -17.95 11.22
C THR A 93 -3.11 -17.80 11.64
N SER A 94 -2.18 -18.04 10.70
CA SER A 94 -0.75 -17.76 10.91
C SER A 94 -0.44 -16.26 10.85
N TRP A 95 0.49 -15.80 11.69
CA TRP A 95 0.97 -14.42 11.72
C TRP A 95 1.53 -13.94 10.37
N ILE A 96 2.17 -14.84 9.62
CA ILE A 96 2.71 -14.57 8.28
C ILE A 96 1.58 -14.19 7.33
N VAL A 97 0.45 -14.89 7.43
CA VAL A 97 -0.70 -14.68 6.55
C VAL A 97 -1.40 -13.36 6.90
N ALA A 98 -1.45 -12.99 8.18
CA ALA A 98 -1.96 -11.69 8.61
C ALA A 98 -1.10 -10.53 8.11
N GLU A 99 0.23 -10.64 8.21
CA GLU A 99 1.18 -9.66 7.69
C GLU A 99 1.03 -9.47 6.17
N LEU A 100 1.01 -10.58 5.42
CA LEU A 100 0.86 -10.54 3.97
C LEU A 100 -0.46 -9.89 3.54
N ASN A 101 -1.55 -10.15 4.26
CA ASN A 101 -2.84 -9.55 3.97
C ASN A 101 -2.85 -8.05 4.28
N HIS A 102 -2.20 -7.61 5.36
CA HIS A 102 -2.04 -6.18 5.64
C HIS A 102 -1.36 -5.43 4.49
N TRP A 103 -0.27 -5.98 3.95
CA TRP A 103 0.42 -5.38 2.80
C TRP A 103 -0.44 -5.38 1.54
N ARG A 104 -1.28 -6.41 1.34
CA ARG A 104 -2.17 -6.53 0.18
C ARG A 104 -3.32 -5.52 0.22
N ILE A 105 -3.91 -5.31 1.39
CA ILE A 105 -5.00 -4.35 1.62
C ILE A 105 -4.44 -2.92 1.51
N GLY A 106 -3.29 -2.65 2.13
CA GLY A 106 -2.66 -1.33 2.11
C GLY A 106 -3.45 -0.27 2.88
N GLN A 107 -2.86 0.92 3.05
CA GLN A 107 -3.38 1.94 3.95
C GLN A 107 -4.79 2.44 3.58
N ALA A 108 -5.04 2.67 2.29
CA ALA A 108 -6.30 3.26 1.81
C ALA A 108 -7.50 2.32 1.99
N GLU A 109 -7.38 1.05 1.63
CA GLU A 109 -8.46 0.08 1.87
C GLU A 109 -8.62 -0.23 3.35
N MET A 110 -7.51 -0.28 4.11
CA MET A 110 -7.58 -0.54 5.54
C MET A 110 -8.39 0.55 6.24
N ALA A 111 -8.14 1.83 5.91
CA ALA A 111 -8.92 2.96 6.41
C ALA A 111 -10.38 2.92 5.93
N SER A 112 -10.64 2.55 4.66
CA SER A 112 -12.01 2.43 4.16
C SER A 112 -12.80 1.28 4.82
N ARG A 113 -12.14 0.21 5.28
CA ARG A 113 -12.79 -0.96 5.90
C ARG A 113 -12.89 -0.82 7.42
N SER A 114 -11.98 -0.06 8.02
CA SER A 114 -11.99 0.38 9.43
C SER A 114 -13.22 1.24 9.72
N GLY A 115 -13.48 2.24 8.88
CA GLY A 115 -14.59 3.18 9.06
C GLY A 115 -15.95 2.75 8.50
N LYS A 116 -16.06 1.55 7.88
CA LYS A 116 -17.31 1.05 7.32
C LYS A 116 -17.72 -0.24 8.02
N GLU A 117 -18.92 -0.27 8.59
CA GLU A 117 -19.65 -1.49 8.99
C GLU A 117 -20.02 -2.33 7.76
N PHE A 118 -19.07 -2.63 6.88
CA PHE A 118 -19.40 -3.19 5.57
C PHE A 118 -19.91 -4.63 5.65
N LEU A 119 -19.66 -5.33 6.77
CA LEU A 119 -20.42 -6.49 7.23
C LEU A 119 -20.36 -6.49 8.77
N SER A 120 -21.52 -6.36 9.43
CA SER A 120 -21.65 -6.60 10.87
C SER A 120 -21.29 -8.06 11.18
N GLU A 121 -20.76 -8.34 12.37
CA GLU A 121 -20.57 -9.72 12.85
C GLU A 121 -21.91 -10.39 13.22
N ASP A 122 -23.02 -9.67 13.12
CA ASP A 122 -24.36 -10.23 13.17
C ASP A 122 -24.57 -11.21 12.02
N PRO A 123 -25.33 -12.31 12.23
CA PRO A 123 -25.69 -13.23 11.15
C PRO A 123 -26.27 -12.41 9.99
N VAL A 124 -25.60 -12.51 8.83
CA VAL A 124 -26.02 -11.83 7.60
C VAL A 124 -27.52 -12.07 7.42
N ASN A 125 -28.32 -11.01 7.49
CA ASN A 125 -29.75 -11.08 7.22
C ASN A 125 -29.92 -11.29 5.71
N LEU A 126 -29.73 -12.55 5.29
CA LEU A 126 -29.82 -13.03 3.92
C LEU A 126 -31.07 -12.50 3.20
N PRO A 127 -32.26 -12.52 3.82
CA PRO A 127 -33.47 -11.96 3.23
C PRO A 127 -33.35 -10.47 2.86
N GLN A 128 -32.68 -9.66 3.68
CA GLN A 128 -32.54 -8.22 3.43
C GLN A 128 -31.54 -7.90 2.32
N LEU A 129 -30.51 -8.73 2.15
CA LEU A 129 -29.54 -8.60 1.05
C LEU A 129 -30.14 -9.09 -0.27
N GLU A 130 -30.91 -10.18 -0.23
CA GLU A 130 -31.69 -10.69 -1.38
C GLU A 130 -32.75 -9.68 -1.84
N ALA A 131 -33.43 -9.00 -0.90
CA ALA A 131 -34.37 -7.92 -1.21
C ALA A 131 -33.71 -6.71 -1.87
N ARG A 132 -32.56 -6.26 -1.35
CA ARG A 132 -31.79 -5.14 -1.96
C ARG A 132 -31.30 -5.45 -3.37
N LEU A 133 -30.92 -6.70 -3.64
CA LEU A 133 -30.57 -7.15 -4.99
C LEU A 133 -31.79 -7.17 -5.92
N ALA A 134 -32.95 -7.58 -5.42
CA ALA A 134 -34.20 -7.52 -6.18
C ALA A 134 -34.63 -6.07 -6.47
N GLU A 135 -34.53 -5.16 -5.50
CA GLU A 135 -34.85 -3.74 -5.66
C GLU A 135 -33.92 -3.05 -6.67
N ASN A 136 -32.61 -3.31 -6.60
CA ASN A 136 -31.63 -2.80 -7.57
C ASN A 136 -31.90 -3.34 -8.99
N TYR A 137 -32.36 -4.59 -9.11
CA TYR A 137 -32.77 -5.18 -10.38
C TYR A 137 -34.04 -4.53 -10.93
N GLU A 138 -35.07 -4.29 -10.10
CA GLU A 138 -36.30 -3.59 -10.51
C GLU A 138 -36.02 -2.14 -10.94
N ALA A 139 -35.11 -1.44 -10.25
CA ALA A 139 -34.66 -0.11 -10.64
C ALA A 139 -33.85 -0.11 -11.96
N GLN A 140 -33.11 -1.19 -12.25
CA GLN A 140 -32.42 -1.40 -13.53
C GLN A 140 -33.39 -1.73 -14.67
N VAL A 141 -34.46 -2.47 -14.41
CA VAL A 141 -35.48 -2.82 -15.42
C VAL A 141 -36.30 -1.60 -15.85
N GLN A 142 -36.48 -0.60 -14.99
CA GLN A 142 -37.17 0.66 -15.33
C GLN A 142 -36.30 1.65 -16.13
N SER A 143 -34.97 1.54 -16.10
CA SER A 143 -34.05 2.39 -16.86
C SER A 143 -33.51 1.65 -18.08
N GLN A 144 -34.28 1.64 -19.18
CA GLN A 144 -33.78 1.14 -20.44
C GLN A 144 -32.64 2.03 -20.97
N GLN A 145 -31.45 1.43 -21.02
CA GLN A 145 -30.20 1.87 -21.67
C GLN A 145 -29.25 2.72 -20.81
N GLN A 146 -28.15 2.11 -20.35
CA GLN A 146 -26.89 2.15 -21.09
C GLN A 146 -25.82 1.19 -20.52
N ASN A 147 -25.27 0.41 -21.44
CA ASN A 147 -23.88 -0.06 -21.52
C ASN A 147 -23.38 -1.31 -20.76
N THR A 148 -22.92 -2.23 -21.62
CA THR A 148 -21.77 -3.13 -21.51
C THR A 148 -21.87 -4.28 -20.50
N HIS A 149 -22.26 -5.40 -21.10
CA HIS A 149 -22.23 -6.77 -20.62
C HIS A 149 -20.81 -7.30 -20.35
N ASP A 150 -20.04 -6.62 -19.48
CA ASP A 150 -18.76 -7.10 -18.97
C ASP A 150 -18.72 -7.09 -17.43
N SER A 151 -19.34 -8.14 -16.88
CA SER A 151 -18.95 -8.87 -15.67
C SER A 151 -18.08 -8.15 -14.61
N ILE A 152 -18.59 -7.11 -13.98
CA ILE A 152 -18.10 -6.66 -12.67
C ILE A 152 -18.99 -7.33 -11.61
N TRP A 153 -18.39 -8.07 -10.69
CA TRP A 153 -19.09 -8.60 -9.52
C TRP A 153 -19.23 -7.47 -8.51
N SER A 154 -20.45 -7.23 -8.03
CA SER A 154 -20.72 -6.24 -6.97
C SER A 154 -20.32 -6.80 -5.60
N GLY A 155 -20.09 -5.91 -4.63
CA GLY A 155 -19.76 -6.32 -3.25
C GLY A 155 -20.86 -7.17 -2.59
N ASP A 156 -22.12 -6.88 -2.91
CA ASP A 156 -23.28 -7.64 -2.43
C ASP A 156 -23.35 -9.03 -3.09
N GLU A 157 -23.01 -9.15 -4.38
CA GLU A 157 -22.90 -10.44 -5.06
C GLU A 157 -21.76 -11.31 -4.48
N GLU A 158 -20.61 -10.71 -4.17
CA GLU A 158 -19.48 -11.40 -3.53
C GLU A 158 -19.85 -11.90 -2.12
N ALA A 159 -20.60 -11.12 -1.34
CA ALA A 159 -21.06 -11.49 -0.01
C ALA A 159 -22.04 -12.69 -0.04
N ILE A 160 -23.00 -12.71 -0.97
CA ILE A 160 -23.93 -13.84 -1.15
C ILE A 160 -23.18 -15.10 -1.59
N LEU A 161 -22.26 -14.97 -2.55
CA LEU A 161 -21.44 -16.09 -3.03
C LEU A 161 -20.70 -16.78 -1.88
N LEU A 162 -20.09 -15.99 -0.98
CA LEU A 162 -19.32 -16.49 0.17
C LEU A 162 -20.22 -17.05 1.27
N ALA A 163 -21.32 -16.37 1.60
CA ALA A 163 -22.27 -16.81 2.61
C ALA A 163 -22.91 -18.16 2.24
N LYS A 164 -23.34 -18.32 0.98
CA LYS A 164 -23.95 -19.57 0.50
C LYS A 164 -22.93 -20.71 0.39
N TYR A 165 -21.68 -20.42 0.00
CA TYR A 165 -20.60 -21.42 0.04
C TYR A 165 -20.31 -21.92 1.46
N ARG A 166 -20.32 -21.04 2.47
CA ARG A 166 -20.18 -21.42 3.89
C ARG A 166 -21.32 -22.30 4.39
N ALA A 167 -22.52 -22.14 3.85
CA ALA A 167 -23.66 -23.00 4.14
C ALA A 167 -23.56 -24.39 3.47
N ASN A 168 -22.40 -24.74 2.88
CA ASN A 168 -22.14 -25.99 2.15
C ASN A 168 -23.13 -26.23 0.99
N LEU A 169 -23.69 -25.17 0.43
CA LEU A 169 -24.53 -25.26 -0.77
C LEU A 169 -23.68 -25.64 -1.97
N LYS A 170 -24.27 -26.42 -2.88
CA LYS A 170 -23.59 -26.76 -4.13
C LYS A 170 -23.53 -25.53 -5.01
N TRP A 171 -22.49 -25.44 -5.84
CA TRP A 171 -22.34 -24.32 -6.77
C TRP A 171 -23.57 -24.12 -7.69
N SER A 172 -24.31 -25.19 -8.00
CA SER A 172 -25.59 -25.16 -8.72
C SER A 172 -26.65 -24.33 -8.00
N ASP A 173 -26.74 -24.49 -6.69
CA ASP A 173 -27.73 -23.84 -5.83
C ASP A 173 -27.31 -22.39 -5.55
N ILE A 174 -26.00 -22.15 -5.46
CA ILE A 174 -25.43 -20.80 -5.32
C ILE A 174 -25.68 -19.96 -6.58
N SER A 175 -25.50 -20.54 -7.78
CA SER A 175 -25.79 -19.83 -9.03
C SER A 175 -27.27 -19.45 -9.17
N ALA A 176 -28.17 -20.23 -8.59
CA ALA A 176 -29.61 -19.97 -8.63
C ALA A 176 -30.05 -18.78 -7.75
N CYS A 177 -29.20 -18.30 -6.83
CA CYS A 177 -29.51 -17.19 -5.94
C CYS A 177 -29.31 -15.78 -6.56
N PHE A 178 -28.81 -15.68 -7.79
CA PHE A 178 -28.55 -14.39 -8.46
C PHE A 178 -29.62 -14.13 -9.54
N PRO A 179 -30.67 -13.34 -9.26
CA PRO A 179 -31.68 -13.00 -10.27
C PRO A 179 -31.13 -12.01 -11.30
N GLY A 180 -31.41 -12.23 -12.58
CA GLY A 180 -31.28 -11.20 -13.62
C GLY A 180 -30.23 -11.42 -14.72
N GLN A 181 -29.11 -12.12 -14.50
CA GLN A 181 -28.19 -12.47 -15.60
C GLN A 181 -27.16 -13.54 -15.19
N THR A 182 -27.38 -14.78 -15.64
CA THR A 182 -26.41 -15.87 -15.89
C THR A 182 -25.04 -15.81 -15.15
N ARG A 183 -25.02 -15.81 -13.82
CA ARG A 183 -23.83 -16.24 -13.08
C ARG A 183 -23.83 -17.77 -13.10
N SER A 184 -23.24 -18.36 -14.14
CA SER A 184 -23.15 -19.82 -14.24
C SER A 184 -22.36 -20.38 -13.05
N GLN A 185 -22.56 -21.67 -12.77
CA GLN A 185 -21.80 -22.40 -11.77
C GLN A 185 -20.28 -22.18 -11.91
N GLU A 186 -19.79 -22.15 -13.15
CA GLU A 186 -18.39 -21.93 -13.51
C GLU A 186 -17.96 -20.50 -13.24
N ALA A 187 -18.83 -19.51 -13.49
CA ALA A 187 -18.58 -18.11 -13.18
C ALA A 187 -18.47 -17.88 -11.66
N CYS A 188 -19.39 -18.45 -10.86
CA CYS A 188 -19.35 -18.42 -9.40
C CYS A 188 -18.07 -19.04 -8.86
N ARG A 189 -17.72 -20.26 -9.33
CA ARG A 189 -16.52 -20.97 -8.88
C ARG A 189 -15.23 -20.28 -9.34
N GLY A 190 -15.20 -19.73 -10.55
CA GLY A 190 -14.07 -18.99 -11.09
C GLY A 190 -13.87 -17.65 -10.39
N HIS A 191 -14.95 -16.96 -10.04
CA HIS A 191 -14.90 -15.73 -9.24
C HIS A 191 -14.44 -16.00 -7.82
N TYR A 192 -14.97 -17.03 -7.15
CA TYR A 192 -14.50 -17.45 -5.82
C TYR A 192 -12.99 -17.75 -5.79
N ARG A 193 -12.47 -18.46 -6.81
CA ARG A 193 -11.01 -18.68 -6.92
C ARG A 193 -10.23 -17.38 -7.12
N ARG A 194 -10.73 -16.43 -7.90
CA ARG A 194 -10.10 -15.11 -8.09
C ARG A 194 -10.16 -14.28 -6.81
N LEU A 195 -11.27 -14.33 -6.08
CA LEU A 195 -11.43 -13.72 -4.75
C LEU A 195 -10.40 -14.25 -3.77
N LEU A 196 -10.27 -15.57 -3.63
CA LEU A 196 -9.26 -16.17 -2.76
C LEU A 196 -7.85 -15.77 -3.19
N LYS A 197 -7.53 -15.74 -4.49
CA LYS A 197 -6.21 -15.28 -4.97
C LYS A 197 -5.96 -13.79 -4.69
N ARG A 198 -6.95 -12.93 -4.91
CA ARG A 198 -6.91 -11.49 -4.61
C ARG A 198 -6.68 -11.26 -3.12
N CYS A 199 -7.30 -12.10 -2.31
CA CYS A 199 -7.25 -12.04 -0.86
C CYS A 199 -6.14 -12.91 -0.24
N GLY A 200 -5.16 -13.38 -1.01
CA GLY A 200 -4.03 -14.15 -0.47
C GLY A 200 -4.41 -15.46 0.24
N GLY A 201 -5.55 -16.05 -0.12
CA GLY A 201 -6.15 -17.22 0.53
C GLY A 201 -7.20 -16.89 1.60
N TRP A 202 -7.42 -15.61 1.93
CA TRP A 202 -8.44 -15.20 2.89
C TRP A 202 -9.79 -14.92 2.25
N SER A 203 -10.84 -15.05 3.06
CA SER A 203 -12.15 -14.52 2.70
C SER A 203 -12.19 -13.00 2.93
N PRO A 204 -12.94 -12.23 2.13
CA PRO A 204 -13.18 -10.79 2.35
C PRO A 204 -13.57 -10.40 3.78
N GLU A 205 -14.29 -11.27 4.50
CA GLU A 205 -14.70 -11.08 5.88
C GLU A 205 -13.53 -11.14 6.85
N LEU A 206 -12.57 -12.05 6.64
CA LEU A 206 -11.32 -12.05 7.38
C LEU A 206 -10.57 -10.75 7.09
N GLN A 207 -10.45 -10.31 5.84
CA GLN A 207 -9.80 -9.04 5.53
C GLN A 207 -10.46 -7.83 6.22
N ASN A 208 -11.80 -7.81 6.32
CA ASN A 208 -12.51 -6.77 7.08
C ASN A 208 -12.22 -6.86 8.57
N LYS A 209 -12.15 -8.07 9.13
CA LYS A 209 -11.80 -8.30 10.53
C LYS A 209 -10.37 -7.84 10.84
N LEU A 210 -9.43 -8.00 9.91
CA LEU A 210 -8.08 -7.44 10.00
C LEU A 210 -8.12 -5.92 10.14
N CYS A 211 -8.90 -5.25 9.31
CA CYS A 211 -9.03 -3.79 9.34
C CYS A 211 -9.60 -3.30 10.69
N LYS A 212 -10.64 -3.97 11.22
CA LYS A 212 -11.25 -3.61 12.51
C LYS A 212 -10.32 -3.81 13.72
N VAL A 213 -9.30 -4.67 13.62
CA VAL A 213 -8.32 -4.86 14.71
C VAL A 213 -7.39 -3.66 14.87
N TYR A 214 -7.26 -2.79 13.86
CA TYR A 214 -6.43 -1.58 13.92
C TYR A 214 -7.11 -0.41 14.65
N ASP A 215 -8.44 -0.42 14.77
CA ASP A 215 -9.22 0.70 15.35
C ASP A 215 -9.49 0.54 16.86
N ARG A 216 -9.07 -0.58 17.47
CA ARG A 216 -9.23 -0.88 18.90
C ARG A 216 -7.92 -0.74 19.66
#